data_AF-A0A495YQN7-F1
#
_entry.id   AF-A0A495YQN7-F1
#
_cell.length_a   1.000
_cell.length_b   1.000
_cell.length_c   1.000
_cell.angle_alpha   90.00
_cell.angle_beta   90.00
_cell.angle_gamma   90.00
#
_symmetry.space_group_name_H-M   'P 1'
#
loop_
_entity.id
_entity.type
_entity.pdbx_description
1 polymer ?
#
loop_
_entity_poly.entity_id
_entity_poly.type
_entity_poly.pdbx_seq_one_letter_code
_entity_poly.pdbx_strand_id
1 'polypeptide(L)'
;MTIEVYCGDPEAPPNAAEQRVLARIVDILQRREESAIVLFNVRCEERECDILVSTLVTTLVIEVKHYLQPVAGGLTDAHWTARRTGERWKNPCLQVRHTMHALKDALRRYAGQDPGYPRCAVLFDGGIPPGSEVPRSTDRIAIADDSDLENLLAWPLIERNETRRWPLALLRAWALERGMVPVGESLPDSPAPRDVQPVVIELTPSFQQAPASLVVQARPEPQPSRRFKLTVAALLAISVIGPWCWSRLHPAATTQTAQRPSKRGASPQRHYRHSVAAVKAPTAPSPSAPPIARPVTTTESPPPSVGPLPPCPTGIDRLGCVPDSATLRQLRGG
;
A
#
# COMPACT_ATOMS: atom_id res chain seq x y z
N MET A 1 -25.05 6.28 2.97
CA MET A 1 -23.61 6.09 3.25
C MET A 1 -23.42 5.00 4.29
N THR A 2 -22.31 4.24 4.22
CA THR A 2 -21.82 3.39 5.32
C THR A 2 -20.28 3.40 5.27
N ILE A 3 -19.64 3.85 6.34
CA ILE A 3 -18.18 3.83 6.49
C ILE A 3 -17.88 2.88 7.65
N GLU A 4 -17.08 1.85 7.40
CA GLU A 4 -16.66 0.90 8.43
C GLU A 4 -15.14 0.95 8.60
N VAL A 5 -14.69 1.14 9.84
CA VAL A 5 -13.28 1.28 10.19
C VAL A 5 -12.84 0.06 11.01
N TYR A 6 -11.75 -0.59 10.63
CA TYR A 6 -11.22 -1.78 11.31
C TYR A 6 -9.75 -1.61 11.70
N CYS A 7 -9.41 -1.97 12.93
CA CYS A 7 -8.04 -2.02 13.44
C CYS A 7 -7.46 -3.43 13.30
N GLY A 8 -6.33 -3.56 12.61
CA GLY A 8 -5.63 -4.82 12.39
C GLY A 8 -4.66 -5.23 13.52
N ASP A 9 -4.25 -4.28 14.36
CA ASP A 9 -3.48 -4.53 15.58
C ASP A 9 -3.87 -3.50 16.67
N PRO A 10 -4.84 -3.84 17.56
CA PRO A 10 -5.32 -2.96 18.61
C PRO A 10 -4.43 -2.95 19.87
N GLU A 11 -3.39 -3.80 19.92
CA GLU A 11 -2.40 -3.81 21.02
C GLU A 11 -1.16 -2.96 20.68
N ALA A 12 -0.96 -2.63 19.40
CA ALA A 12 0.09 -1.71 18.95
C ALA A 12 -0.06 -0.30 19.57
N PRO A 13 1.05 0.35 20.01
CA PRO A 13 1.02 1.73 20.48
C PRO A 13 0.50 2.69 19.40
N PRO A 14 -0.38 3.66 19.73
CA PRO A 14 -0.97 4.55 18.75
C PRO A 14 0.05 5.51 18.14
N ASN A 15 0.17 5.52 16.80
CA ASN A 15 0.89 6.56 16.09
C ASN A 15 -0.02 7.77 15.84
N ALA A 16 0.30 8.90 16.48
CA ALA A 16 -0.49 10.12 16.40
C ALA A 16 -0.59 10.73 14.98
N ALA A 17 0.35 10.43 14.08
CA ALA A 17 0.28 10.87 12.68
C ALA A 17 -0.74 10.03 11.88
N GLU A 18 -0.69 8.71 12.01
CA GLU A 18 -1.65 7.79 11.40
C GLU A 18 -3.07 8.05 11.92
N GLN A 19 -3.23 8.36 13.20
CA GLN A 19 -4.53 8.76 13.78
C GLN A 19 -5.09 10.05 13.18
N ARG A 20 -4.25 11.09 12.96
CA ARG A 20 -4.68 12.33 12.30
C ARG A 20 -5.13 12.08 10.85
N VAL A 21 -4.34 11.32 10.10
CA VAL A 21 -4.66 10.95 8.72
C VAL A 21 -5.94 10.10 8.67
N LEU A 22 -6.11 9.12 9.56
CA LEU A 22 -7.32 8.29 9.66
C LEU A 22 -8.56 9.12 9.96
N ALA A 23 -8.48 10.03 10.95
CA ALA A 23 -9.58 10.95 11.26
C ALA A 23 -9.91 11.85 10.07
N ARG A 24 -8.90 12.38 9.37
CA ARG A 24 -9.10 13.22 8.18
C ARG A 24 -9.68 12.46 6.99
N ILE A 25 -9.32 11.20 6.80
CA ILE A 25 -9.92 10.31 5.79
C ILE A 25 -11.41 10.11 6.08
N VAL A 26 -11.77 9.78 7.33
CA VAL A 26 -13.17 9.55 7.70
C VAL A 26 -13.99 10.84 7.57
N ASP A 27 -13.46 11.99 8.01
CA ASP A 27 -14.03 13.34 7.82
C ASP A 27 -14.28 13.67 6.32
N ILE A 28 -13.31 13.41 5.43
CA ILE A 28 -13.49 13.59 3.98
C ILE A 28 -14.60 12.66 3.43
N LEU A 29 -14.59 11.38 3.80
CA LEU A 29 -15.57 10.40 3.32
C LEU A 29 -17.00 10.73 3.80
N GLN A 30 -17.13 11.17 5.06
CA GLN A 30 -18.40 11.64 5.64
C GLN A 30 -18.94 12.85 4.88
N ARG A 31 -18.13 13.89 4.62
CA ARG A 31 -18.55 15.08 3.85
C ARG A 31 -19.00 14.77 2.42
N ARG A 32 -18.52 13.67 1.84
CA ARG A 32 -18.82 13.24 0.47
C ARG A 32 -19.96 12.21 0.38
N GLU A 33 -20.50 11.79 1.52
CA GLU A 33 -21.45 10.67 1.64
C GLU A 33 -20.93 9.33 1.05
N GLU A 34 -19.61 9.17 0.89
CA GLU A 34 -18.98 8.00 0.27
C GLU A 34 -19.03 6.78 1.21
N SER A 35 -19.65 5.69 0.75
CA SER A 35 -19.55 4.39 1.45
C SER A 35 -18.16 3.76 1.25
N ALA A 36 -17.53 3.34 2.34
CA ALA A 36 -16.14 2.90 2.34
C ALA A 36 -15.84 1.80 3.37
N ILE A 37 -14.78 1.03 3.10
CA ILE A 37 -14.08 0.24 4.11
C ILE A 37 -12.72 0.90 4.34
N VAL A 38 -12.41 1.21 5.59
CA VAL A 38 -11.09 1.68 6.02
C VAL A 38 -10.50 0.63 6.95
N LEU A 39 -9.28 0.18 6.66
CA LEU A 39 -8.52 -0.73 7.52
C LEU A 39 -7.23 -0.01 7.93
N PHE A 40 -6.84 -0.05 9.20
CA PHE A 40 -5.58 0.55 9.66
C PHE A 40 -4.80 -0.40 10.57
N ASN A 41 -3.48 -0.20 10.67
CA ASN A 41 -2.54 -1.10 11.35
C ASN A 41 -2.66 -2.57 10.86
N VAL A 42 -2.92 -2.79 9.56
CA VAL A 42 -3.18 -4.14 9.04
C VAL A 42 -1.89 -4.91 8.85
N ARG A 43 -1.68 -5.93 9.68
CA ARG A 43 -0.53 -6.83 9.58
C ARG A 43 -0.74 -7.89 8.50
N CYS A 44 0.15 -7.97 7.52
CA CYS A 44 0.21 -9.03 6.51
C CYS A 44 1.63 -9.60 6.46
N GLU A 45 1.79 -10.86 6.85
CA GLU A 45 3.10 -11.51 6.95
C GLU A 45 4.03 -10.69 7.87
N GLU A 46 5.22 -10.29 7.42
CA GLU A 46 6.13 -9.41 8.16
C GLU A 46 5.94 -7.91 7.82
N ARG A 47 4.77 -7.51 7.31
CA ARG A 47 4.47 -6.13 6.92
C ARG A 47 3.28 -5.59 7.67
N GLU A 48 3.33 -4.29 7.92
CA GLU A 48 2.22 -3.49 8.43
C GLU A 48 1.72 -2.60 7.29
N CYS A 49 0.43 -2.28 7.32
CA CYS A 49 -0.18 -1.28 6.48
C CYS A 49 -0.78 -0.22 7.39
N ASP A 50 -0.18 0.95 7.38
CA ASP A 50 -0.57 2.13 8.15
C ASP A 50 -2.08 2.38 7.93
N ILE A 51 -2.51 2.64 6.68
CA ILE A 51 -3.93 2.75 6.30
C ILE A 51 -4.21 2.16 4.91
N LEU A 52 -5.31 1.42 4.77
CA LEU A 52 -5.97 1.08 3.51
C LEU A 52 -7.37 1.71 3.47
N VAL A 53 -7.72 2.31 2.33
CA VAL A 53 -9.08 2.81 2.05
C VAL A 53 -9.60 2.13 0.79
N SER A 54 -10.86 1.72 0.77
CA SER A 54 -11.58 1.36 -0.45
C SER A 54 -12.97 1.99 -0.46
N THR A 55 -13.36 2.63 -1.56
CA THR A 55 -14.67 3.28 -1.75
C THR A 55 -15.38 2.68 -2.97
N LEU A 56 -16.26 3.43 -3.65
CA LEU A 56 -16.73 3.10 -4.99
C LEU A 56 -15.81 3.62 -6.11
N VAL A 57 -14.96 4.61 -5.83
CA VAL A 57 -14.10 5.30 -6.81
C VAL A 57 -12.68 4.71 -6.84
N THR A 58 -12.14 4.35 -5.68
CA THR A 58 -10.73 3.95 -5.55
C THR A 58 -10.51 2.84 -4.52
N THR A 59 -9.31 2.27 -4.56
CA THR A 59 -8.70 1.50 -3.48
C THR A 59 -7.27 1.99 -3.35
N LEU A 60 -6.89 2.42 -2.16
CA LEU A 60 -5.66 3.15 -1.88
C LEU A 60 -4.97 2.55 -0.66
N VAL A 61 -3.70 2.17 -0.82
CA VAL A 61 -2.78 1.80 0.28
C VAL A 61 -1.93 3.02 0.61
N ILE A 62 -1.95 3.46 1.85
CA ILE A 62 -1.26 4.67 2.33
C ILE A 62 -0.18 4.26 3.34
N GLU A 63 1.01 4.78 3.11
CA GLU A 63 2.13 4.79 4.06
C GLU A 63 2.26 6.23 4.60
N VAL A 64 2.01 6.43 5.89
CA VAL A 64 1.99 7.75 6.55
C VAL A 64 3.36 8.06 7.12
N LYS A 65 3.91 9.24 6.85
CA LYS A 65 5.22 9.64 7.38
C LYS A 65 5.17 11.05 7.94
N HIS A 66 5.64 11.19 9.17
CA HIS A 66 5.78 12.48 9.86
C HIS A 66 7.28 12.78 10.02
N TYR A 67 7.82 13.63 9.14
CA TYR A 67 9.24 13.98 9.13
C TYR A 67 9.43 15.45 9.51
N LEU A 68 10.18 15.73 10.57
CA LEU A 68 10.49 17.10 11.02
C LEU A 68 11.73 17.71 10.34
N GLN A 69 12.36 16.98 9.42
CA GLN A 69 13.56 17.41 8.70
C GLN A 69 13.52 17.00 7.22
N PRO A 70 14.20 17.76 6.33
CA PRO A 70 14.17 17.48 4.90
C PRO A 70 14.80 16.13 4.57
N VAL A 71 14.21 15.43 3.60
CA VAL A 71 14.67 14.11 3.11
C VAL A 71 15.05 14.17 1.63
N ALA A 72 15.88 13.23 1.17
CA ALA A 72 16.24 13.07 -0.24
C ALA A 72 16.31 11.58 -0.64
N GLY A 73 15.83 11.26 -1.84
CA GLY A 73 15.97 9.92 -2.45
C GLY A 73 14.97 9.62 -3.57
N GLY A 74 15.27 8.62 -4.40
CA GLY A 74 14.43 8.19 -5.51
C GLY A 74 13.33 7.17 -5.14
N LEU A 75 12.49 6.82 -6.12
CA LEU A 75 11.41 5.82 -5.98
C LEU A 75 11.93 4.38 -5.79
N THR A 76 13.13 4.11 -6.29
CA THR A 76 13.75 2.78 -6.35
C THR A 76 14.89 2.58 -5.35
N ASP A 77 15.33 3.65 -4.69
CA ASP A 77 16.49 3.62 -3.81
C ASP A 77 16.20 2.78 -2.57
N ALA A 78 17.13 1.93 -2.14
CA ALA A 78 16.94 1.08 -0.96
C ALA A 78 16.63 1.88 0.33
N HIS A 79 17.09 3.13 0.40
CA HIS A 79 16.96 4.03 1.54
C HIS A 79 16.75 5.46 1.05
N TRP A 80 16.01 6.26 1.81
CA TRP A 80 16.06 7.72 1.74
C TRP A 80 17.05 8.26 2.78
N THR A 81 17.53 9.49 2.59
CA THR A 81 18.51 10.12 3.48
C THR A 81 17.95 11.41 4.08
N ALA A 82 18.04 11.55 5.40
CA ALA A 82 17.74 12.80 6.11
C ALA A 82 18.84 13.84 5.83
N ARG A 83 18.50 14.95 5.18
CA ARG A 83 19.48 15.93 4.65
C ARG A 83 20.30 16.65 5.72
N ARG A 84 19.78 16.79 6.94
CA ARG A 84 20.47 17.48 8.05
C ARG A 84 21.44 16.57 8.82
N THR A 85 21.15 15.27 8.92
CA THR A 85 21.92 14.32 9.74
C THR A 85 22.74 13.32 8.90
N GLY A 86 22.43 13.15 7.61
CA GLY A 86 23.00 12.08 6.78
C GLY A 86 22.45 10.68 7.11
N GLU A 87 21.47 10.59 8.01
CA GLU A 87 20.88 9.33 8.47
C GLU A 87 20.07 8.65 7.36
N ARG A 88 20.17 7.32 7.28
CA ARG A 88 19.53 6.52 6.22
C ARG A 88 18.29 5.83 6.75
N TRP A 89 17.13 6.22 6.22
CA TRP A 89 15.83 5.64 6.56
C TRP A 89 15.36 4.69 5.46
N LYS A 90 14.47 3.75 5.81
CA LYS A 90 13.78 2.92 4.81
C LYS A 90 13.04 3.84 3.83
N ASN A 91 13.05 3.48 2.54
CA ASN A 91 12.33 4.25 1.52
C ASN A 91 10.82 3.95 1.62
N PRO A 92 9.95 4.93 1.93
CA PRO A 92 8.51 4.70 2.08
C PRO A 92 7.84 4.28 0.77
N CYS A 93 8.39 4.67 -0.40
CA CYS A 93 7.89 4.20 -1.70
C CYS A 93 8.15 2.70 -1.93
N LEU A 94 9.20 2.15 -1.31
CA LEU A 94 9.43 0.70 -1.28
C LEU A 94 8.54 0.03 -0.24
N GLN A 95 8.33 0.64 0.93
CA GLN A 95 7.48 0.10 1.99
C GLN A 95 6.03 -0.06 1.51
N VAL A 96 5.38 1.03 1.07
CA VAL A 96 3.98 1.02 0.59
C VAL A 96 3.77 0.00 -0.52
N ARG A 97 4.75 -0.14 -1.43
CA ARG A 97 4.71 -1.09 -2.54
C ARG A 97 4.80 -2.54 -2.04
N HIS A 98 5.72 -2.85 -1.13
CA HIS A 98 5.86 -4.20 -0.58
C HIS A 98 4.66 -4.59 0.30
N THR A 99 4.14 -3.65 1.09
CA THR A 99 2.90 -3.81 1.87
C THR A 99 1.69 -4.05 0.96
N MET A 100 1.55 -3.27 -0.12
CA MET A 100 0.51 -3.49 -1.14
C MET A 100 0.59 -4.88 -1.76
N HIS A 101 1.79 -5.37 -2.11
CA HIS A 101 1.96 -6.73 -2.63
C HIS A 101 1.54 -7.80 -1.59
N ALA A 102 1.96 -7.66 -0.33
CA ALA A 102 1.56 -8.58 0.74
C ALA A 102 0.04 -8.60 0.98
N LEU A 103 -0.62 -7.43 0.95
CA LEU A 103 -2.08 -7.31 1.01
C LEU A 103 -2.77 -7.99 -0.19
N LYS A 104 -2.29 -7.71 -1.41
CA LYS A 104 -2.82 -8.27 -2.66
C LYS A 104 -2.73 -9.79 -2.68
N ASP A 105 -1.61 -10.34 -2.21
CA ASP A 105 -1.36 -11.79 -2.20
C ASP A 105 -2.11 -12.47 -1.05
N ALA A 106 -2.26 -11.82 0.12
CA ALA A 106 -3.14 -12.29 1.19
C ALA A 106 -4.62 -12.33 0.77
N LEU A 107 -5.10 -11.29 0.09
CA LEU A 107 -6.46 -11.25 -0.45
C LEU A 107 -6.66 -12.23 -1.62
N ARG A 108 -5.65 -12.46 -2.48
CA ARG A 108 -5.71 -13.51 -3.51
C ARG A 108 -5.83 -14.90 -2.88
N ARG A 109 -5.07 -15.16 -1.81
CA ARG A 109 -5.14 -16.41 -1.04
C ARG A 109 -6.51 -16.61 -0.36
N TYR A 110 -7.15 -15.53 0.11
CA TYR A 110 -8.49 -15.59 0.71
C TYR A 110 -9.62 -15.72 -0.33
N ALA A 111 -9.58 -14.94 -1.41
CA ALA A 111 -10.66 -14.83 -2.39
C ALA A 111 -10.62 -15.88 -3.51
N GLY A 112 -9.52 -16.62 -3.66
CA GLY A 112 -9.29 -17.57 -4.77
C GLY A 112 -9.08 -16.93 -6.15
N GLN A 113 -9.11 -15.59 -6.24
CA GLN A 113 -8.96 -14.80 -7.46
C GLN A 113 -8.06 -13.59 -7.20
N ASP A 114 -7.36 -13.07 -8.22
CA ASP A 114 -6.54 -11.88 -8.05
C ASP A 114 -7.42 -10.62 -7.91
N PRO A 115 -7.39 -9.90 -6.76
CA PRO A 115 -8.22 -8.70 -6.58
C PRO A 115 -7.70 -7.50 -7.37
N GLY A 116 -6.56 -7.64 -8.05
CA GLY A 116 -5.90 -6.59 -8.81
C GLY A 116 -5.03 -5.66 -7.95
N TYR A 117 -4.37 -4.70 -8.58
CA TYR A 117 -3.55 -3.68 -7.91
C TYR A 117 -4.40 -2.47 -7.48
N PRO A 118 -4.28 -2.03 -6.20
CA PRO A 118 -4.79 -0.74 -5.75
C PRO A 118 -3.79 0.39 -6.10
N ARG A 119 -4.19 1.64 -5.91
CA ARG A 119 -3.24 2.78 -5.86
C ARG A 119 -2.39 2.68 -4.59
N CYS A 120 -1.20 3.28 -4.63
CA CYS A 120 -0.36 3.51 -3.45
C CYS A 120 -0.13 5.00 -3.24
N ALA A 121 0.00 5.44 -1.99
CA ALA A 121 0.46 6.78 -1.63
C ALA A 121 1.48 6.75 -0.49
N VAL A 122 2.49 7.61 -0.56
CA VAL A 122 3.25 8.07 0.60
C VAL A 122 2.69 9.43 1.00
N LEU A 123 2.11 9.52 2.19
CA LEU A 123 1.47 10.74 2.68
C LEU A 123 2.29 11.37 3.81
N PHE A 124 2.59 12.66 3.66
CA PHE A 124 3.31 13.45 4.65
C PHE A 124 2.35 14.19 5.58
N ASP A 125 2.13 13.63 6.77
CA ASP A 125 1.40 14.30 7.86
C ASP A 125 2.23 15.49 8.36
N GLY A 126 1.63 16.69 8.28
CA GLY A 126 2.30 17.96 8.58
C GLY A 126 3.05 18.60 7.39
N GLY A 127 2.93 18.05 6.18
CA GLY A 127 3.54 18.61 4.97
C GLY A 127 4.90 17.98 4.58
N ILE A 128 5.23 18.01 3.29
CA ILE A 128 6.58 17.63 2.81
C ILE A 128 7.60 18.69 3.31
N PRO A 129 8.63 18.34 4.10
CA PRO A 129 9.46 19.35 4.76
C PRO A 129 10.23 20.23 3.76
N PRO A 130 10.25 21.57 3.93
CA PRO A 130 10.89 22.49 2.98
C PRO A 130 12.35 22.17 2.69
N GLY A 131 12.70 22.08 1.41
CA GLY A 131 14.04 21.67 0.96
C GLY A 131 14.25 20.15 0.85
N SER A 132 13.19 19.35 0.93
CA SER A 132 13.24 17.92 0.57
C SER A 132 13.39 17.71 -0.93
N GLU A 133 14.15 16.68 -1.31
CA GLU A 133 14.34 16.21 -2.68
C GLU A 133 13.67 14.83 -2.83
N VAL A 134 12.34 14.84 -2.72
CA VAL A 134 11.46 13.68 -2.97
C VAL A 134 11.18 13.55 -4.47
N PRO A 135 10.91 12.32 -4.98
CA PRO A 135 10.63 12.12 -6.39
C PRO A 135 9.20 12.55 -6.73
N ARG A 136 8.91 12.72 -8.01
CA ARG A 136 7.53 13.02 -8.46
C ARG A 136 6.64 11.78 -8.36
N SER A 137 5.35 12.01 -8.09
CA SER A 137 4.29 11.03 -8.21
C SER A 137 4.29 10.32 -9.58
N THR A 138 3.87 9.05 -9.56
CA THR A 138 3.75 8.16 -10.73
C THR A 138 2.30 7.74 -10.95
N ASP A 139 2.04 6.93 -11.98
CA ASP A 139 0.74 6.29 -12.20
C ASP A 139 0.38 5.26 -11.10
N ARG A 140 1.36 4.73 -10.37
CA ARG A 140 1.16 3.68 -9.35
C ARG A 140 1.31 4.14 -7.90
N ILE A 141 2.27 5.03 -7.65
CA ILE A 141 2.60 5.58 -6.33
C ILE A 141 2.52 7.10 -6.40
N ALA A 142 1.59 7.70 -5.65
CA ALA A 142 1.58 9.13 -5.37
C ALA A 142 2.47 9.46 -4.17
N ILE A 143 3.00 10.68 -4.15
CA ILE A 143 3.72 11.27 -3.01
C ILE A 143 3.09 12.64 -2.78
N ALA A 144 2.56 12.85 -1.58
CA ALA A 144 1.64 13.96 -1.28
C ALA A 144 1.73 14.35 0.21
N ASP A 145 1.05 15.43 0.57
CA ASP A 145 0.76 15.80 1.96
C ASP A 145 -0.75 15.94 2.19
N ASP A 146 -1.12 16.34 3.42
CA ASP A 146 -2.51 16.48 3.88
C ASP A 146 -3.40 17.37 2.98
N SER A 147 -2.81 18.29 2.19
CA SER A 147 -3.57 19.14 1.27
C SER A 147 -4.06 18.38 0.02
N ASP A 148 -3.31 17.36 -0.41
CA ASP A 148 -3.64 16.51 -1.56
C ASP A 148 -4.40 15.24 -1.17
N LEU A 149 -4.57 14.94 0.13
CA LEU A 149 -5.30 13.76 0.61
C LEU A 149 -6.72 13.65 0.04
N GLU A 150 -7.43 14.77 -0.12
CA GLU A 150 -8.77 14.76 -0.71
C GLU A 150 -8.74 14.46 -2.23
N ASN A 151 -7.65 14.82 -2.94
CA ASN A 151 -7.40 14.42 -4.32
C ASN A 151 -7.02 12.93 -4.43
N LEU A 152 -6.26 12.39 -3.47
CA LEU A 152 -5.90 10.96 -3.42
C LEU A 152 -7.14 10.06 -3.25
N LEU A 153 -8.07 10.43 -2.38
CA LEU A 153 -9.33 9.70 -2.18
C LEU A 153 -10.24 9.77 -3.42
N ALA A 154 -10.15 10.86 -4.18
CA ALA A 154 -10.84 10.98 -5.48
C ALA A 154 -10.09 10.30 -6.65
N TRP A 155 -8.84 9.85 -6.50
CA TRP A 155 -7.99 9.37 -7.60
C TRP A 155 -8.58 8.08 -8.22
N PRO A 156 -9.21 8.13 -9.40
CA PRO A 156 -9.99 7.00 -9.89
C PRO A 156 -9.09 5.83 -10.23
N LEU A 157 -9.52 4.61 -9.92
CA LEU A 157 -8.93 3.42 -10.53
C LEU A 157 -9.34 3.37 -12.01
N ILE A 158 -8.38 3.56 -12.90
CA ILE A 158 -8.56 3.27 -14.32
C ILE A 158 -8.40 1.75 -14.47
N GLU A 159 -9.51 1.02 -14.45
CA GLU A 159 -9.47 -0.44 -14.53
C GLU A 159 -8.90 -0.90 -15.87
N ARG A 160 -7.69 -1.46 -15.82
CA ARG A 160 -6.92 -1.95 -16.98
C ARG A 160 -6.21 -3.23 -16.57
N ASN A 161 -6.69 -4.36 -17.07
CA ASN A 161 -6.18 -5.73 -16.88
C ASN A 161 -5.89 -6.14 -15.43
N GLU A 162 -4.80 -5.62 -14.87
CA GLU A 162 -4.26 -5.91 -13.54
C GLU A 162 -4.77 -4.95 -12.44
N THR A 163 -5.20 -3.73 -12.79
CA THR A 163 -5.66 -2.72 -11.82
C THR A 163 -7.18 -2.84 -11.63
N ARG A 164 -7.66 -3.09 -10.41
CA ARG A 164 -9.09 -3.29 -10.09
C ARG A 164 -9.42 -2.84 -8.66
N ARG A 165 -10.64 -2.36 -8.45
CA ARG A 165 -11.11 -1.89 -7.14
C ARG A 165 -11.45 -3.08 -6.22
N TRP A 166 -10.91 -3.09 -5.00
CA TRP A 166 -11.11 -4.18 -4.05
C TRP A 166 -12.52 -4.08 -3.43
N PRO A 167 -13.41 -5.07 -3.64
CA PRO A 167 -14.82 -4.94 -3.26
C PRO A 167 -15.01 -4.74 -1.75
N LEU A 168 -15.88 -3.80 -1.38
CA LEU A 168 -16.15 -3.48 0.04
C LEU A 168 -16.60 -4.71 0.84
N ALA A 169 -17.46 -5.55 0.25
CA ALA A 169 -17.90 -6.80 0.89
C ALA A 169 -16.76 -7.82 1.08
N LEU A 170 -15.78 -7.88 0.17
CA LEU A 170 -14.61 -8.74 0.30
C LEU A 170 -13.69 -8.26 1.43
N LEU A 171 -13.43 -6.95 1.50
CA LEU A 171 -12.59 -6.36 2.54
C LEU A 171 -13.23 -6.48 3.93
N ARG A 172 -14.55 -6.27 4.04
CA ARG A 172 -15.31 -6.50 5.27
C ARG A 172 -15.21 -7.95 5.74
N ALA A 173 -15.48 -8.91 4.85
CA ALA A 173 -15.41 -10.33 5.18
C ALA A 173 -13.98 -10.75 5.59
N TRP A 174 -12.97 -10.25 4.89
CA TRP A 174 -11.55 -10.50 5.21
C TRP A 174 -11.12 -9.88 6.55
N ALA A 175 -11.58 -8.66 6.87
CA ALA A 175 -11.30 -8.02 8.15
C ALA A 175 -11.89 -8.81 9.32
N LEU A 176 -13.15 -9.24 9.18
CA LEU A 176 -13.85 -10.04 10.19
C LEU A 176 -13.23 -11.44 10.38
N GLU A 177 -12.93 -12.15 9.29
CA GLU A 177 -12.24 -13.46 9.33
C GLU A 177 -10.88 -13.37 10.04
N ARG A 178 -10.18 -12.25 9.85
CA ARG A 178 -8.88 -11.99 10.48
C ARG A 178 -8.96 -11.44 11.91
N GLY A 179 -10.16 -11.32 12.48
CA GLY A 179 -10.36 -10.83 13.85
C GLY A 179 -10.03 -9.35 14.04
N MET A 180 -10.04 -8.55 12.96
CA MET A 180 -9.82 -7.10 13.07
C MET A 180 -10.95 -6.46 13.88
N VAL A 181 -10.59 -5.58 14.81
CA VAL A 181 -11.56 -4.96 15.71
C VAL A 181 -12.27 -3.81 14.98
N PRO A 182 -13.62 -3.82 14.86
CA PRO A 182 -14.34 -2.67 14.33
C PRO A 182 -14.21 -1.50 15.32
N VAL A 183 -13.72 -0.37 14.83
CA VAL A 183 -13.75 0.89 15.56
C VAL A 183 -15.09 1.55 15.24
N GLY A 184 -15.88 1.81 16.29
CA GLY A 184 -17.17 2.50 16.15
C GLY A 184 -17.00 3.96 15.71
N GLU A 185 -18.11 4.67 15.54
CA GLU A 185 -18.11 6.07 15.07
C GLU A 185 -17.26 7.01 15.94
N SER A 186 -17.06 6.66 17.22
CA SER A 186 -16.06 7.24 18.10
C SER A 186 -14.64 6.77 17.78
N LEU A 187 -14.03 7.36 16.74
CA LEU A 187 -12.57 7.49 16.70
C LEU A 187 -12.09 8.23 17.97
N PRO A 188 -10.86 7.95 18.48
CA PRO A 188 -10.31 8.71 19.59
C PRO A 188 -10.19 10.19 19.19
N ASP A 189 -10.65 11.10 20.05
CA ASP A 189 -10.81 12.52 19.74
C ASP A 189 -9.55 13.13 19.11
N SER A 190 -9.71 13.71 17.92
CA SER A 190 -8.66 14.52 17.31
C SER A 190 -8.34 15.68 18.26
N PRO A 191 -7.07 15.88 18.67
CA PRO A 191 -6.72 16.95 19.60
C PRO A 191 -7.12 18.29 18.97
N ALA A 192 -8.02 19.00 19.63
CA ALA A 192 -8.62 20.23 19.12
C ALA A 192 -7.54 21.21 18.62
N PRO A 193 -7.80 21.97 17.54
CA PRO A 193 -6.87 22.99 17.08
C PRO A 193 -6.52 23.91 18.25
N ARG A 194 -5.22 24.11 18.47
CA ARG A 194 -4.73 24.86 19.64
C ARG A 194 -5.13 26.33 19.51
N ASP A 195 -6.25 26.68 20.13
CA ASP A 195 -6.58 28.08 20.42
C ASP A 195 -5.41 28.70 21.19
N VAL A 196 -4.78 29.70 20.56
CA VAL A 196 -3.68 30.45 21.15
C VAL A 196 -4.27 31.44 22.16
N GLN A 197 -4.62 30.93 23.34
CA GLN A 197 -5.00 31.78 24.46
C GLN A 197 -3.80 32.66 24.86
N PRO A 198 -3.94 33.99 24.89
CA PRO A 198 -2.88 34.87 25.37
C PRO A 198 -2.72 34.69 26.88
N VAL A 199 -1.53 34.26 27.32
CA VAL A 199 -1.24 34.00 28.75
C VAL A 199 -1.14 35.32 29.51
N VAL A 200 -2.24 35.68 30.16
CA VAL A 200 -2.49 36.90 30.94
C VAL A 200 -3.53 36.54 32.02
N ILE A 201 -3.34 36.69 33.34
CA ILE A 201 -2.14 37.00 34.16
C ILE A 201 -1.80 35.72 34.99
N GLU A 202 -1.38 35.60 36.25
CA GLU A 202 -1.03 36.49 37.38
C GLU A 202 0.04 35.78 38.28
N LEU A 203 0.66 36.49 39.24
CA LEU A 203 1.64 35.92 40.20
C LEU A 203 1.19 35.98 41.69
N THR A 204 1.38 34.84 42.39
CA THR A 204 1.52 34.68 43.88
C THR A 204 0.25 34.83 44.76
N PRO A 205 0.26 34.40 46.04
CA PRO A 205 0.64 33.05 46.50
C PRO A 205 -0.24 32.47 47.66
N SER A 206 -0.03 31.17 47.96
CA SER A 206 -0.22 30.52 49.29
C SER A 206 -1.64 30.38 49.87
N PHE A 207 -2.04 29.15 50.23
CA PHE A 207 -2.03 28.63 51.62
C PHE A 207 -2.34 27.12 51.67
N GLN A 208 -2.32 26.50 52.86
CA GLN A 208 -2.19 25.05 53.05
C GLN A 208 -3.48 24.33 53.54
N GLN A 209 -3.37 23.00 53.60
CA GLN A 209 -4.07 22.04 54.47
C GLN A 209 -5.43 21.41 54.07
N ALA A 210 -5.37 20.08 53.99
CA ALA A 210 -6.40 19.10 54.35
C ALA A 210 -5.92 18.39 55.67
N PRO A 211 -6.54 17.31 56.24
CA PRO A 211 -7.63 16.45 55.74
C PRO A 211 -8.65 15.96 56.81
N ALA A 212 -9.32 14.81 56.53
CA ALA A 212 -10.20 13.98 57.39
C ALA A 212 -11.62 14.56 57.66
N SER A 213 -12.73 13.85 57.41
CA SER A 213 -13.21 12.62 58.09
C SER A 213 -14.56 12.16 57.47
N LEU A 214 -15.15 10.96 57.61
CA LEU A 214 -14.74 9.57 57.97
C LEU A 214 -15.95 8.62 57.67
N VAL A 215 -15.84 7.30 57.95
CA VAL A 215 -16.93 6.26 57.95
C VAL A 215 -17.50 5.92 56.53
N VAL A 216 -17.27 4.74 55.90
CA VAL A 216 -17.54 3.32 56.23
C VAL A 216 -19.02 2.87 56.08
N GLN A 217 -19.32 2.08 55.04
CA GLN A 217 -20.02 0.78 55.19
C GLN A 217 -19.78 -0.16 53.98
N ALA A 218 -20.42 -1.34 53.96
CA ALA A 218 -19.81 -2.58 53.42
C ALA A 218 -20.49 -3.24 52.20
N ARG A 219 -19.80 -4.27 51.67
CA ARG A 219 -20.14 -5.17 50.55
C ARG A 219 -21.50 -5.89 50.71
N PRO A 220 -22.13 -6.33 49.59
CA PRO A 220 -21.89 -7.71 49.11
C PRO A 220 -21.25 -7.81 47.71
N GLU A 221 -20.83 -9.02 47.32
CA GLU A 221 -20.17 -9.36 46.05
C GLU A 221 -21.01 -10.36 45.23
N PRO A 222 -21.07 -10.21 43.89
CA PRO A 222 -21.31 -11.31 42.97
C PRO A 222 -20.02 -11.75 42.23
N GLN A 223 -19.84 -13.05 42.04
CA GLN A 223 -18.69 -13.63 41.31
C GLN A 223 -18.76 -13.40 39.80
N PRO A 224 -17.60 -13.35 39.12
CA PRO A 224 -17.44 -13.89 37.76
C PRO A 224 -16.69 -15.23 37.74
N SER A 225 -16.96 -16.04 36.71
CA SER A 225 -16.56 -17.44 36.60
C SER A 225 -15.07 -17.72 36.30
N ARG A 226 -14.57 -18.81 36.91
CA ARG A 226 -13.51 -19.73 36.45
C ARG A 226 -12.58 -19.24 35.30
N ARG A 227 -11.38 -18.77 35.65
CA ARG A 227 -10.22 -18.76 34.73
C ARG A 227 -9.68 -20.18 34.54
N PHE A 228 -9.54 -20.64 33.30
CA PHE A 228 -8.76 -21.85 33.00
C PHE A 228 -7.27 -21.61 33.26
N LYS A 229 -6.64 -22.48 34.06
CA LYS A 229 -5.18 -22.50 34.23
C LYS A 229 -4.60 -23.61 33.36
N LEU A 230 -4.09 -23.26 32.18
CA LEU A 230 -3.23 -24.15 31.41
C LEU A 230 -1.91 -24.37 32.18
N THR A 231 -1.66 -25.61 32.59
CA THR A 231 -0.44 -25.99 33.31
C THR A 231 0.69 -26.33 32.33
N VAL A 232 1.94 -26.12 32.76
CA VAL A 232 3.16 -26.26 31.92
C VAL A 232 3.28 -27.64 31.27
N ALA A 233 2.71 -28.69 31.88
CA ALA A 233 2.66 -30.04 31.30
C ALA A 233 1.95 -30.11 29.94
N ALA A 234 0.96 -29.24 29.67
CA ALA A 234 0.22 -29.24 28.40
C ALA A 234 1.08 -28.75 27.22
N LEU A 235 2.04 -27.85 27.46
CA LEU A 235 2.95 -27.34 26.42
C LEU A 235 3.96 -28.40 25.98
N LEU A 236 4.47 -29.22 26.91
CA LEU A 236 5.45 -30.26 26.62
C LEU A 236 4.88 -31.41 25.75
N ALA A 237 3.58 -31.70 25.84
CA ALA A 237 2.93 -32.73 25.02
C ALA A 237 2.94 -32.37 23.51
N ILE A 238 2.78 -31.09 23.18
CA ILE A 238 2.77 -30.60 21.79
C ILE A 238 4.18 -30.66 21.18
N SER A 239 5.21 -30.35 21.97
CA SER A 239 6.61 -30.27 21.51
C SER A 239 7.21 -31.58 21.00
N VAL A 240 6.71 -32.74 21.45
CA VAL A 240 7.32 -34.05 21.16
C VAL A 240 6.64 -34.80 20.00
N ILE A 241 5.33 -34.62 19.81
CA ILE A 241 4.56 -35.39 18.82
C ILE A 241 4.68 -34.79 17.40
N GLY A 242 4.67 -33.46 17.28
CA GLY A 242 4.72 -32.75 16.00
C GLY A 242 5.88 -33.16 15.07
N PRO A 243 7.15 -33.20 15.54
CA PRO A 243 8.31 -33.55 14.71
C PRO A 243 8.30 -34.99 14.16
N TRP A 244 7.63 -35.91 14.87
CA TRP A 244 7.67 -37.33 14.51
C TRP A 244 6.74 -37.69 13.34
N CYS A 245 5.65 -36.94 13.16
CA CYS A 245 4.76 -37.08 12.00
C CYS A 245 5.37 -36.50 10.72
N TRP A 246 6.05 -35.34 10.79
CA TRP A 246 6.58 -34.67 9.59
C TRP A 246 7.68 -35.50 8.90
N SER A 247 8.51 -36.17 9.70
CA SER A 247 9.64 -37.00 9.24
C SER A 247 9.24 -38.28 8.48
N ARG A 248 7.94 -38.63 8.41
CA ARG A 248 7.44 -39.77 7.61
C ARG A 248 6.84 -39.39 6.26
N LEU A 249 6.65 -38.09 5.97
CA LEU A 249 5.95 -37.62 4.78
C LEU A 249 6.89 -37.06 3.68
N HIS A 250 8.18 -36.85 3.99
CA HIS A 250 9.17 -36.37 3.02
C HIS A 250 10.48 -37.18 3.10
N PRO A 251 10.69 -38.17 2.23
CA PRO A 251 12.01 -38.78 2.03
C PRO A 251 12.97 -37.73 1.43
N ALA A 252 14.04 -37.41 2.13
CA ALA A 252 15.05 -36.46 1.63
C ALA A 252 15.85 -37.07 0.47
N ALA A 253 15.98 -36.34 -0.63
CA ALA A 253 16.78 -36.77 -1.77
C ALA A 253 18.29 -36.65 -1.47
N THR A 254 19.01 -37.76 -1.57
CA THR A 254 20.45 -37.82 -1.30
C THR A 254 21.26 -37.16 -2.41
N THR A 255 21.96 -36.06 -2.11
CA THR A 255 23.02 -35.51 -2.97
C THR A 255 24.37 -35.62 -2.28
N GLN A 256 25.36 -36.16 -3.01
CA GLN A 256 26.66 -36.53 -2.44
C GLN A 256 27.63 -35.34 -2.36
N THR A 257 28.47 -35.36 -1.34
CA THR A 257 29.62 -34.45 -1.19
C THR A 257 30.66 -34.70 -2.29
N ALA A 258 31.05 -33.66 -3.02
CA ALA A 258 32.22 -33.66 -3.91
C ALA A 258 33.09 -32.42 -3.64
N GLN A 259 34.41 -32.56 -3.77
CA GLN A 259 35.37 -31.61 -3.20
C GLN A 259 35.76 -30.47 -4.17
N ARG A 260 36.08 -29.33 -3.57
CA ARG A 260 36.74 -28.19 -4.24
C ARG A 260 38.24 -28.45 -4.37
N PRO A 261 38.89 -27.96 -5.43
CA PRO A 261 40.12 -27.18 -5.19
C PRO A 261 40.13 -25.83 -5.90
N SER A 262 41.04 -24.95 -5.47
CA SER A 262 41.23 -23.58 -5.97
C SER A 262 42.39 -23.50 -6.95
N LYS A 263 42.32 -22.59 -7.93
CA LYS A 263 43.51 -21.87 -8.44
C LYS A 263 43.16 -20.54 -9.11
N ARG A 264 44.19 -19.69 -9.25
CA ARG A 264 44.16 -18.31 -9.75
C ARG A 264 44.37 -18.28 -11.27
N GLY A 265 43.93 -17.22 -11.96
CA GLY A 265 44.35 -16.93 -13.34
C GLY A 265 43.67 -15.67 -13.91
N ALA A 266 44.44 -14.75 -14.48
CA ALA A 266 43.96 -13.50 -15.05
C ALA A 266 43.47 -13.67 -16.51
N SER A 267 42.70 -12.69 -16.99
CA SER A 267 42.46 -12.46 -18.42
C SER A 267 43.72 -11.86 -19.09
N PRO A 268 43.89 -11.99 -20.42
CA PRO A 268 43.27 -11.00 -21.33
C PRO A 268 42.76 -11.60 -22.67
N GLN A 269 42.37 -10.71 -23.59
CA GLN A 269 41.76 -10.99 -24.89
C GLN A 269 42.64 -11.79 -25.87
N ARG A 270 42.00 -12.53 -26.79
CA ARG A 270 42.16 -12.32 -28.25
C ARG A 270 41.04 -12.97 -29.06
N HIS A 271 40.74 -12.40 -30.23
CA HIS A 271 39.88 -13.02 -31.23
C HIS A 271 40.62 -14.16 -31.94
N TYR A 272 39.92 -15.25 -32.25
CA TYR A 272 40.18 -16.01 -33.47
C TYR A 272 38.88 -16.63 -34.00
N ARG A 273 38.62 -16.49 -35.31
CA ARG A 273 37.67 -17.35 -36.02
C ARG A 273 38.35 -18.70 -36.25
N HIS A 274 37.59 -19.80 -36.29
CA HIS A 274 37.62 -20.71 -37.43
C HIS A 274 36.44 -21.70 -37.37
N SER A 275 35.98 -22.11 -38.55
CA SER A 275 34.89 -23.07 -38.74
C SER A 275 35.35 -24.51 -38.53
N VAL A 276 34.46 -25.36 -38.02
CA VAL A 276 34.62 -26.83 -38.07
C VAL A 276 33.31 -27.45 -38.61
N ALA A 277 33.42 -28.58 -39.29
CA ALA A 277 32.37 -29.16 -40.13
C ALA A 277 31.24 -29.88 -39.35
N ALA A 278 30.16 -30.19 -40.07
CA ALA A 278 28.99 -30.86 -39.54
C ALA A 278 29.23 -32.35 -39.21
N VAL A 279 28.55 -32.84 -38.17
CA VAL A 279 28.35 -34.26 -37.85
C VAL A 279 26.84 -34.55 -37.84
N LYS A 280 26.43 -35.72 -38.31
CA LYS A 280 25.05 -36.03 -38.73
C LYS A 280 24.44 -37.18 -37.92
N ALA A 281 23.43 -36.88 -37.08
CA ALA A 281 22.52 -37.85 -36.44
C ALA A 281 21.26 -37.09 -35.92
N PRO A 282 20.16 -37.79 -35.56
CA PRO A 282 19.26 -38.44 -36.51
C PRO A 282 17.82 -37.89 -36.44
N THR A 283 16.97 -38.24 -37.40
CA THR A 283 15.59 -37.73 -37.51
C THR A 283 14.66 -38.30 -36.42
N ALA A 284 13.91 -37.41 -35.77
CA ALA A 284 12.75 -37.71 -34.92
C ALA A 284 11.56 -36.79 -35.35
N PRO A 285 10.30 -37.17 -35.12
CA PRO A 285 9.17 -36.63 -35.88
C PRO A 285 8.73 -35.22 -35.47
N SER A 286 8.26 -34.45 -36.46
CA SER A 286 7.68 -33.12 -36.25
C SER A 286 6.37 -33.18 -35.44
N PRO A 287 6.21 -32.36 -34.38
CA PRO A 287 4.88 -32.00 -33.91
C PRO A 287 4.18 -31.13 -34.96
N SER A 288 2.87 -31.34 -35.16
CA SER A 288 2.08 -30.63 -36.16
C SER A 288 2.10 -29.12 -35.95
N ALA A 289 2.30 -28.35 -37.02
CA ALA A 289 2.16 -26.91 -36.99
C ALA A 289 0.72 -26.49 -36.61
N PRO A 290 0.52 -25.38 -35.88
CA PRO A 290 -0.81 -24.83 -35.66
C PRO A 290 -1.46 -24.44 -37.00
N PRO A 291 -2.79 -24.53 -37.14
CA PRO A 291 -3.46 -24.23 -38.40
C PRO A 291 -3.22 -22.77 -38.81
N ILE A 292 -2.71 -22.58 -40.02
CA ILE A 292 -2.49 -21.25 -40.60
C ILE A 292 -3.85 -20.56 -40.72
N ALA A 293 -4.04 -19.48 -39.94
CA ALA A 293 -5.22 -18.64 -40.06
C ALA A 293 -5.29 -18.06 -41.48
N ARG A 294 -6.44 -18.24 -42.15
CA ARG A 294 -6.67 -17.66 -43.47
C ARG A 294 -6.61 -16.14 -43.37
N PRO A 295 -6.04 -15.41 -44.35
CA PRO A 295 -6.12 -13.96 -44.39
C PRO A 295 -7.59 -13.56 -44.58
N VAL A 296 -8.20 -12.98 -43.54
CA VAL A 296 -9.55 -12.42 -43.61
C VAL A 296 -9.44 -11.02 -44.22
N THR A 297 -9.45 -10.95 -45.56
CA THR A 297 -9.63 -9.71 -46.31
C THR A 297 -11.09 -9.26 -46.25
N THR A 298 -11.51 -8.84 -45.06
CA THR A 298 -12.77 -8.13 -44.82
C THR A 298 -12.45 -6.88 -44.02
N THR A 299 -11.95 -5.86 -44.72
CA THR A 299 -11.84 -4.51 -44.17
C THR A 299 -13.26 -3.97 -44.03
N GLU A 300 -13.82 -4.06 -42.82
CA GLU A 300 -15.09 -3.42 -42.50
C GLU A 300 -14.94 -1.91 -42.71
N SER A 301 -15.78 -1.34 -43.57
CA SER A 301 -15.72 0.09 -43.87
C SER A 301 -15.97 0.90 -42.61
N PRO A 302 -15.18 1.96 -42.31
CA PRO A 302 -15.50 2.84 -41.20
C PRO A 302 -16.89 3.44 -41.41
N PRO A 303 -17.63 3.73 -40.32
CA PRO A 303 -18.94 4.38 -40.42
C PRO A 303 -18.82 5.69 -41.22
N PRO A 304 -19.85 6.08 -41.98
CA PRO A 304 -19.79 7.25 -42.85
C PRO A 304 -19.37 8.48 -42.04
N SER A 305 -18.32 9.15 -42.50
CA SER A 305 -17.75 10.28 -41.78
C SER A 305 -18.84 11.30 -41.47
N VAL A 306 -18.93 11.69 -40.20
CA VAL A 306 -19.57 12.95 -39.83
C VAL A 306 -18.92 14.05 -40.68
N GLY A 307 -19.72 15.04 -41.09
CA GLY A 307 -19.29 16.09 -42.02
C GLY A 307 -18.11 16.92 -41.51
N PRO A 308 -17.57 17.85 -42.33
CA PRO A 308 -16.42 18.67 -41.99
C PRO A 308 -16.54 19.27 -40.59
N LEU A 309 -15.57 18.95 -39.72
CA LEU A 309 -15.55 19.44 -38.34
C LEU A 309 -15.56 20.98 -38.34
N PRO A 310 -16.31 21.62 -37.43
CA PRO A 310 -16.39 23.07 -37.39
C PRO A 310 -15.01 23.70 -37.13
N PRO A 311 -14.75 24.93 -37.60
CA PRO A 311 -13.55 25.66 -37.24
C PRO A 311 -13.53 25.92 -35.72
N CYS A 312 -12.35 25.81 -35.10
CA CYS A 312 -12.19 26.19 -33.70
C CYS A 312 -12.37 27.70 -33.51
N PRO A 313 -12.89 28.16 -32.35
CA PRO A 313 -12.69 29.53 -31.90
C PRO A 313 -11.19 29.83 -31.80
N THR A 314 -10.77 31.02 -32.23
CA THR A 314 -9.35 31.43 -32.21
C THR A 314 -8.75 31.29 -30.82
N GLY A 315 -7.63 30.57 -30.74
CA GLY A 315 -6.91 30.31 -29.48
C GLY A 315 -7.27 29.02 -28.73
N ILE A 316 -8.12 28.15 -29.27
CA ILE A 316 -8.48 26.84 -28.66
C ILE A 316 -7.99 25.67 -29.53
N ASP A 317 -7.30 24.69 -28.92
CA ASP A 317 -6.58 23.61 -29.63
C ASP A 317 -7.18 22.18 -29.47
N ARG A 318 -8.18 21.97 -28.60
CA ARG A 318 -8.51 20.62 -28.06
C ARG A 318 -9.97 20.12 -28.14
N LEU A 319 -10.90 20.85 -28.72
CA LEU A 319 -12.34 20.53 -28.65
C LEU A 319 -12.93 19.90 -29.93
N GLY A 320 -12.19 19.01 -30.62
CA GLY A 320 -12.71 18.25 -31.77
C GLY A 320 -13.08 19.11 -33.00
N CYS A 321 -12.47 20.27 -33.11
CA CYS A 321 -12.66 21.26 -34.17
C CYS A 321 -11.38 21.41 -35.02
N VAL A 322 -11.45 22.09 -36.17
CA VAL A 322 -10.26 22.37 -37.00
C VAL A 322 -9.60 23.67 -36.54
N PRO A 323 -8.36 23.67 -36.03
CA PRO A 323 -7.67 24.89 -35.59
C PRO A 323 -7.29 25.79 -36.76
N ASP A 324 -7.26 27.10 -36.52
CA ASP A 324 -7.00 28.10 -37.57
C ASP A 324 -5.52 28.18 -38.01
N SER A 325 -5.31 28.85 -39.15
CA SER A 325 -4.01 29.02 -39.80
C SER A 325 -2.98 29.85 -39.00
N ALA A 326 -3.38 30.49 -37.89
CA ALA A 326 -2.49 31.21 -36.99
C ALA A 326 -2.09 30.30 -35.80
N THR A 327 -3.08 29.66 -35.19
CA THR A 327 -2.93 28.63 -34.15
C THR A 327 -2.00 27.52 -34.63
N LEU A 328 -2.14 27.06 -35.87
CA LEU A 328 -1.26 26.05 -36.49
C LEU A 328 0.18 26.52 -36.75
N ARG A 329 0.45 27.84 -36.82
CA ARG A 329 1.84 28.36 -36.87
C ARG A 329 2.44 28.41 -35.47
N GLN A 330 1.69 28.90 -34.50
CA GLN A 330 2.12 28.99 -33.11
C GLN A 330 2.43 27.61 -32.51
N LEU A 331 1.59 26.60 -32.78
CA LEU A 331 1.84 25.20 -32.41
C LEU A 331 3.04 24.55 -33.13
N ARG A 332 3.54 25.15 -34.22
CA ARG A 332 4.72 24.68 -34.96
C ARG A 332 6.02 25.43 -34.59
N GLY A 333 5.98 26.30 -33.58
CA GLY A 333 7.16 27.02 -33.10
C GLY A 333 7.64 28.11 -34.07
N GLY A 334 6.70 28.94 -34.55
CA GLY A 334 7.01 30.21 -35.24
C GLY A 334 7.42 31.32 -34.29
#